data_AF-A0A1S4CRX7-F1
#
_entry.id   AF-A0A1S4CRX7-F1
#
_cell.length_a   1.000
_cell.length_b   1.000
_cell.length_c   1.000
_cell.angle_alpha   90.00
_cell.angle_beta   90.00
_cell.angle_gamma   90.00
#
_symmetry.space_group_name_H-M   'P 1'
#
loop_
_entity.id
_entity.type
_entity.pdbx_description
1 polymer ?
#
loop_
_entity_poly.entity_id
_entity_poly.type
_entity_poly.pdbx_seq_one_letter_code
_entity_poly.pdbx_strand_id
1 'polypeptide(L)'
;MSAISLRGILETNKLPAKEVPDENDDDATKIYQKYLEECITTKCIILASMNSELQRKHQDMDPTAIIEHLKKMFGTQSRTARYQLSKALFVSKLTGNSPVGPYVNRMIDPIEELEKLGCKLGKELSQDLILQSLSEFFS
;
A
#
# COMPACT_ATOMS: atom_id res chain seq x y z
N MET A 1 -19.95 1.29 11.03
CA MET A 1 -19.10 2.23 10.24
C MET A 1 -17.99 1.39 9.62
N SER A 2 -18.05 1.18 8.30
CA SER A 2 -17.02 0.39 7.59
C SER A 2 -15.72 1.20 7.58
N ALA A 3 -14.64 0.65 8.12
CA ALA A 3 -13.33 1.28 8.05
C ALA A 3 -12.85 1.22 6.59
N ILE A 4 -13.09 2.29 5.84
CA ILE A 4 -12.54 2.41 4.50
C ILE A 4 -11.01 2.46 4.66
N SER A 5 -10.33 1.40 4.24
CA SER A 5 -8.88 1.33 4.32
C SER A 5 -8.26 2.38 3.38
N LEU A 6 -7.26 3.12 3.87
CA LEU A 6 -6.46 4.05 3.07
C LEU A 6 -5.96 3.41 1.77
N ARG A 7 -5.68 2.10 1.78
CA ARG A 7 -5.32 1.33 0.59
C ARG A 7 -6.42 1.35 -0.47
N GLY A 8 -7.67 1.11 -0.06
CA GLY A 8 -8.83 1.19 -0.95
C GLY A 8 -9.00 2.58 -1.54
N ILE A 9 -8.85 3.63 -0.73
CA ILE A 9 -8.95 5.03 -1.17
C ILE A 9 -7.89 5.37 -2.24
N LEU A 10 -6.67 4.83 -2.11
CA LEU A 10 -5.58 5.05 -3.06
C LEU A 10 -5.74 4.26 -4.37
N GLU A 11 -6.46 3.14 -4.35
CA GLU A 11 -6.72 2.26 -5.50
C GLU A 11 -7.99 2.67 -6.27
N THR A 12 -9.03 3.18 -5.61
CA THR A 12 -10.35 3.42 -6.21
C THR A 12 -10.61 4.85 -6.68
N ASN A 13 -9.91 5.86 -6.16
CA ASN A 13 -10.17 7.24 -6.56
C ASN A 13 -9.54 7.57 -7.92
N LYS A 14 -10.32 7.34 -8.98
CA LYS A 14 -10.21 8.15 -10.21
C LYS A 14 -10.81 9.51 -9.88
N LEU A 15 -9.98 10.56 -9.88
CA LEU A 15 -10.49 11.92 -9.81
C LEU A 15 -11.39 12.19 -11.02
N PRO A 16 -12.47 12.98 -10.85
CA PRO A 16 -13.25 13.44 -12.00
C PRO A 16 -12.35 14.21 -12.95
N ALA A 17 -12.46 13.94 -14.26
CA ALA A 17 -11.70 14.63 -15.28
C ALA A 17 -12.07 16.12 -15.28
N LYS A 18 -11.06 16.99 -15.36
CA LYS A 18 -11.30 18.44 -15.48
C LYS A 18 -11.81 18.73 -16.88
N GLU A 19 -13.12 18.75 -17.06
CA GLU A 19 -13.74 19.31 -18.27
C GLU A 19 -13.81 20.83 -18.09
N VAL A 20 -13.20 21.57 -19.02
CA VAL A 20 -13.19 23.03 -18.99
C VAL A 20 -14.53 23.51 -19.57
N PRO A 21 -15.34 24.27 -18.82
CA PRO A 21 -16.64 24.71 -19.30
C PRO A 21 -16.48 25.83 -20.35
N ASP A 22 -17.32 25.81 -21.40
CA ASP A 22 -17.45 26.91 -22.37
C ASP A 22 -18.21 28.08 -21.70
N GLU A 23 -17.75 29.32 -21.87
CA GLU A 23 -18.04 30.47 -20.97
C GLU A 23 -19.50 30.99 -20.98
N ASN A 24 -20.44 30.34 -21.68
CA ASN A 24 -21.79 30.88 -21.91
C ASN A 24 -22.95 29.90 -21.71
N ASP A 25 -22.75 28.82 -20.95
CA ASP A 25 -23.79 27.81 -20.69
C ASP A 25 -24.03 27.60 -19.17
N ASP A 26 -25.29 27.73 -18.76
CA ASP A 26 -25.75 27.52 -17.37
C ASP A 26 -25.51 26.07 -16.91
N ASP A 27 -25.53 25.12 -17.85
CA ASP A 27 -25.21 23.71 -17.58
C ASP A 27 -23.72 23.54 -17.26
N ALA A 28 -22.85 24.24 -17.98
CA ALA A 28 -21.40 24.22 -17.79
C ALA A 28 -21.00 24.76 -16.39
N THR A 29 -21.72 25.77 -15.88
CA THR A 29 -21.54 26.29 -14.52
C THR A 29 -21.95 25.27 -13.44
N LYS A 30 -23.09 24.59 -13.63
CA LYS A 30 -23.57 23.53 -12.73
C LYS A 30 -22.63 22.33 -12.67
N ILE A 31 -22.08 21.93 -13.82
CA ILE A 31 -21.09 20.85 -13.92
C ILE A 31 -19.84 21.21 -13.11
N TYR A 32 -19.32 22.44 -13.27
CA TYR A 32 -18.15 22.90 -12.53
C TYR A 32 -18.39 22.97 -11.01
N GLN A 33 -19.56 23.44 -10.58
CA GLN A 33 -19.91 23.49 -9.16
C GLN A 33 -19.98 22.09 -8.55
N LYS A 34 -20.59 21.13 -9.26
CA LYS A 34 -20.61 19.72 -8.86
C LYS A 34 -19.19 19.14 -8.74
N TYR A 35 -18.31 19.45 -9.68
CA TYR A 35 -16.91 19.05 -9.63
C TYR A 35 -16.21 19.57 -8.36
N LEU A 36 -16.42 20.83 -8.00
CA LEU A 36 -15.84 21.41 -6.78
C LEU A 36 -16.35 20.71 -5.51
N GLU A 37 -17.65 20.40 -5.43
CA GLU A 37 -18.24 19.67 -4.31
C GLU A 37 -17.66 18.26 -4.17
N GLU A 38 -17.48 17.55 -5.30
CA GLU A 38 -16.82 16.25 -5.33
C GLU A 38 -15.36 16.35 -4.87
N CYS A 39 -14.60 17.34 -5.34
CA CYS A 39 -13.23 17.56 -4.89
C CYS A 39 -13.14 17.81 -3.37
N ILE A 40 -14.02 18.65 -2.82
CA ILE A 40 -14.08 18.91 -1.38
C ILE A 40 -14.40 17.62 -0.63
N THR A 41 -15.41 16.87 -1.09
CA THR A 41 -15.82 15.61 -0.47
C THR A 41 -14.67 14.58 -0.47
N THR A 42 -13.99 14.42 -1.60
CA THR A 42 -12.82 13.54 -1.73
C THR A 42 -11.71 13.96 -0.76
N LYS A 43 -11.40 15.27 -0.68
CA LYS A 43 -10.40 15.78 0.26
C LYS A 43 -10.77 15.47 1.71
N CYS A 44 -12.03 15.71 2.09
CA CYS A 44 -12.52 15.41 3.44
C CYS A 44 -12.38 13.93 3.80
N ILE A 45 -12.76 13.03 2.89
CA ILE A 45 -12.64 11.57 3.10
C ILE A 45 -11.17 11.16 3.26
N ILE A 46 -10.29 11.66 2.39
CA ILE A 46 -8.86 11.38 2.45
C ILE A 46 -8.28 11.83 3.79
N LEU A 47 -8.54 13.08 4.19
CA LEU A 47 -8.02 13.65 5.44
C LEU A 47 -8.59 12.96 6.69
N ALA A 48 -9.88 12.63 6.70
CA ALA A 48 -10.53 11.94 7.82
C ALA A 48 -10.00 10.50 8.02
N SER A 49 -9.45 9.89 6.97
CA SER A 49 -8.87 8.55 7.01
C SER A 49 -7.43 8.54 7.54
N MET A 50 -6.84 9.70 7.83
CA MET A 50 -5.46 9.85 8.27
C MET A 50 -5.35 10.03 9.78
N ASN A 51 -4.14 9.81 10.31
CA ASN A 51 -3.78 10.31 11.64
C ASN A 51 -3.58 11.83 11.62
N SER A 52 -3.53 12.45 12.81
CA SER A 52 -3.45 13.90 12.99
C SER A 52 -2.20 14.55 12.40
N GLU A 53 -1.07 13.83 12.38
CA GLU A 53 0.17 14.31 11.78
C GLU A 53 0.06 14.42 10.26
N LEU A 54 -0.41 13.36 9.62
CA LEU A 54 -0.63 13.33 8.18
C LEU A 54 -1.73 14.30 7.77
N GLN A 55 -2.81 14.40 8.54
CA GLN A 55 -3.89 15.36 8.25
C GLN A 55 -3.37 16.80 8.20
N ARG A 56 -2.61 17.23 9.22
CA ARG A 56 -2.03 18.58 9.28
C ARG A 56 -1.07 18.86 8.13
N LYS A 57 -0.31 17.86 7.68
CA LYS A 57 0.61 18.00 6.55
C LYS A 57 -0.11 18.23 5.21
N HIS A 58 -1.33 17.72 5.06
CA HIS A 58 -2.05 17.69 3.79
C HIS A 58 -3.28 18.61 3.75
N GLN A 59 -3.61 19.32 4.83
CA GLN A 59 -4.83 20.13 4.95
C GLN A 59 -4.95 21.21 3.87
N ASP A 60 -3.84 21.76 3.38
CA ASP A 60 -3.81 22.86 2.41
C ASP A 60 -3.51 22.38 0.98
N MET A 61 -3.35 21.08 0.78
CA MET A 61 -3.06 20.50 -0.53
C MET A 61 -4.35 20.22 -1.32
N ASP A 62 -4.23 20.21 -2.65
CA ASP A 62 -5.27 19.70 -3.56
C ASP A 62 -5.43 18.18 -3.37
N PRO A 63 -6.66 17.62 -3.38
CA PRO A 63 -6.87 16.18 -3.22
C PRO A 63 -6.04 15.30 -4.17
N THR A 64 -5.76 15.74 -5.40
CA THR A 64 -4.87 15.04 -6.35
C THR A 64 -3.44 15.01 -5.85
N ALA A 65 -2.92 16.15 -5.43
CA ALA A 65 -1.58 16.27 -4.88
C ALA A 65 -1.41 15.46 -3.59
N ILE A 66 -2.48 15.38 -2.76
CA ILE A 66 -2.50 14.52 -1.58
C ILE A 66 -2.34 13.06 -2.02
N ILE A 67 -3.20 12.58 -2.93
CA ILE A 67 -3.15 11.18 -3.41
C ILE A 67 -1.75 10.85 -3.98
N GLU A 68 -1.19 11.70 -4.83
CA GLU A 68 0.15 11.48 -5.42
C GLU A 68 1.24 11.41 -4.35
N HIS A 69 1.22 12.35 -3.40
CA HIS A 69 2.20 12.39 -2.33
C HIS A 69 2.10 11.14 -1.43
N LEU A 70 0.88 10.70 -1.08
CA LEU A 70 0.67 9.47 -0.34
C LEU A 70 1.14 8.23 -1.12
N LYS A 71 0.83 8.14 -2.43
CA LYS A 71 1.32 7.05 -3.30
C LYS A 71 2.84 7.00 -3.29
N LYS A 72 3.52 8.14 -3.39
CA LYS A 72 4.99 8.21 -3.32
C LYS A 72 5.52 7.78 -1.96
N MET A 73 4.93 8.30 -0.87
CA MET A 73 5.36 8.03 0.50
C MET A 73 5.18 6.55 0.87
N PHE A 74 3.97 6.02 0.70
CA PHE A 74 3.65 4.62 1.01
C PHE A 74 4.24 3.63 -0.02
N GLY A 75 4.39 4.02 -1.28
CA GLY A 75 5.09 3.21 -2.28
C GLY A 75 6.57 3.03 -1.95
N THR A 76 7.24 4.09 -1.47
CA THR A 76 8.63 4.03 -1.02
C THR A 76 8.78 3.20 0.25
N GLN A 77 7.85 3.34 1.20
CA GLN A 77 7.83 2.53 2.42
C GLN A 77 7.59 1.05 2.10
N SER A 78 6.66 0.73 1.20
CA SER A 78 6.41 -0.63 0.72
C SER A 78 7.66 -1.22 0.04
N ARG A 79 8.36 -0.46 -0.81
CA ARG A 79 9.61 -0.93 -1.43
C ARG A 79 10.67 -1.28 -0.41
N THR A 80 10.87 -0.42 0.60
CA THR A 80 11.88 -0.64 1.65
C THR A 80 11.51 -1.85 2.50
N ALA A 81 10.25 -1.95 2.94
CA ALA A 81 9.77 -3.09 3.72
C ALA A 81 9.91 -4.41 2.95
N ARG A 82 9.51 -4.43 1.66
CA ARG A 82 9.71 -5.59 0.78
C ARG A 82 11.18 -5.98 0.69
N TYR A 83 12.06 -5.02 0.44
CA TYR A 83 13.50 -5.29 0.36
C TYR A 83 14.06 -5.90 1.66
N GLN A 84 13.70 -5.36 2.82
CA GLN A 84 14.18 -5.87 4.11
C GLN A 84 13.65 -7.28 4.39
N LEU A 85 12.35 -7.53 4.15
CA LEU A 85 11.75 -8.85 4.31
C LEU A 85 12.33 -9.88 3.33
N SER A 86 12.48 -9.51 2.05
CA SER A 86 13.14 -10.38 1.07
C SER A 86 14.57 -10.67 1.48
N LYS A 87 15.36 -9.66 1.88
CA LYS A 87 16.73 -9.88 2.34
C LYS A 87 16.77 -10.86 3.52
N ALA A 88 15.93 -10.63 4.55
CA ALA A 88 15.86 -11.50 5.72
C ALA A 88 15.46 -12.94 5.37
N LEU A 89 14.50 -13.11 4.46
CA LEU A 89 14.03 -14.40 3.99
C LEU A 89 15.13 -15.18 3.26
N PHE A 90 15.81 -14.55 2.30
CA PHE A 90 16.83 -15.19 1.46
C PHE A 90 18.13 -15.52 2.20
N VAL A 91 18.46 -14.78 3.27
CA VAL A 91 19.64 -15.08 4.11
C VAL A 91 19.31 -15.96 5.31
N SER A 92 18.04 -16.30 5.52
CA SER A 92 17.62 -17.11 6.66
C SER A 92 18.23 -18.50 6.56
N LYS A 93 18.76 -18.99 7.69
CA LYS A 93 19.30 -20.33 7.84
C LYS A 93 18.85 -20.91 9.18
N LEU A 94 18.55 -22.21 9.19
CA LEU A 94 18.34 -22.93 10.44
C LEU A 94 19.67 -22.96 11.20
N THR A 95 19.64 -22.69 12.51
CA THR A 95 20.83 -22.78 13.36
C THR A 95 20.91 -24.15 14.01
N GLY A 96 22.14 -24.62 14.29
CA GLY A 96 22.49 -25.97 14.80
C GLY A 96 21.57 -26.56 15.87
N ASN A 97 21.00 -25.70 16.71
CA ASN A 97 20.27 -26.09 17.91
C ASN A 97 18.76 -25.79 17.83
N SER A 98 18.26 -25.26 16.72
CA SER A 98 16.85 -24.88 16.57
C SER A 98 16.02 -26.05 16.03
N PRO A 99 14.85 -26.35 16.62
CA PRO A 99 13.95 -27.35 16.05
C PRO A 99 13.39 -26.89 14.69
N VAL A 100 13.31 -27.82 13.73
CA VAL A 100 12.89 -27.55 12.35
C VAL A 100 11.46 -27.02 12.27
N GLY A 101 10.50 -27.65 12.97
CA GLY A 101 9.08 -27.27 12.90
C GLY A 101 8.81 -25.80 13.28
N PRO A 102 9.20 -25.35 14.48
CA PRO A 102 9.11 -23.94 14.89
C PRO A 102 9.82 -22.98 13.94
N TYR A 103 10.95 -23.37 13.37
CA TYR A 103 11.68 -22.56 12.41
C TYR A 103 10.93 -22.39 11.08
N VAL A 104 10.38 -23.48 10.52
CA VAL A 104 9.54 -23.43 9.31
C VAL A 104 8.33 -22.54 9.53
N ASN A 105 7.66 -22.64 10.69
CA ASN A 105 6.54 -21.77 11.02
C ASN A 105 6.94 -20.28 11.03
N ARG A 106 8.10 -19.95 11.59
CA ARG A 106 8.63 -18.57 11.57
C ARG A 106 8.95 -18.07 10.15
N MET A 107 9.27 -18.95 9.20
CA MET A 107 9.51 -18.55 7.81
C MET A 107 8.22 -18.23 7.03
N ILE A 108 7.07 -18.69 7.50
CA ILE A 108 5.78 -18.37 6.88
C ILE A 108 5.46 -16.88 7.07
N ASP A 109 5.72 -16.33 8.25
CA ASP A 109 5.46 -14.93 8.57
C ASP A 109 6.04 -13.92 7.54
N PRO A 110 7.35 -13.93 7.21
CA PRO A 110 7.90 -13.02 6.21
C PRO A 110 7.38 -13.29 4.79
N ILE A 111 6.97 -14.50 4.46
CA ILE A 111 6.36 -14.83 3.16
C ILE A 111 4.97 -14.18 3.07
N GLU A 112 4.14 -14.33 4.10
CA GLU A 112 2.81 -13.72 4.15
C GLU A 112 2.88 -12.19 4.16
N GLU A 113 3.84 -11.60 4.90
CA GLU A 113 4.05 -10.15 4.90
C GLU A 113 4.48 -9.61 3.54
N LEU A 114 5.32 -10.36 2.80
CA LEU A 114 5.66 -10.02 1.42
C LEU A 114 4.42 -10.02 0.50
N GLU A 115 3.51 -10.98 0.67
CA GLU A 115 2.25 -11.01 -0.09
C GLU A 115 1.36 -9.81 0.21
N LYS A 116 1.23 -9.40 1.48
CA LYS A 116 0.48 -8.18 1.89
C LYS A 116 1.07 -6.91 1.29
N LEU A 117 2.37 -6.89 1.03
CA LEU A 117 3.07 -5.80 0.37
C LEU A 117 3.00 -5.88 -1.17
N GLY A 118 2.30 -6.87 -1.72
CA GLY A 118 2.10 -7.07 -3.16
C GLY A 118 3.20 -7.89 -3.84
N CYS A 119 4.10 -8.53 -3.09
CA CYS A 119 5.15 -9.40 -3.62
C CYS A 119 4.77 -10.87 -3.44
N LYS A 120 4.09 -11.45 -4.44
CA LYS A 120 3.71 -12.86 -4.42
C LYS A 120 4.89 -13.72 -4.87
N LEU A 121 5.38 -14.59 -3.98
CA LEU A 121 6.50 -15.49 -4.29
C LEU A 121 6.04 -16.73 -5.08
N GLY A 122 4.78 -17.14 -4.92
CA GLY A 122 4.28 -18.39 -5.47
C GLY A 122 4.66 -19.59 -4.60
N LYS A 123 3.89 -20.68 -4.71
CA LYS A 123 4.01 -21.83 -3.81
C LYS A 123 5.37 -22.53 -3.93
N GLU A 124 5.83 -22.79 -5.15
CA GLU A 124 7.08 -23.52 -5.44
C GLU A 124 8.28 -22.77 -4.88
N LEU A 125 8.47 -21.50 -5.25
CA LEU A 125 9.58 -20.69 -4.73
C LEU A 125 9.54 -20.54 -3.21
N SER A 126 8.35 -20.43 -2.61
CA SER A 126 8.22 -20.37 -1.14
C SER A 126 8.71 -21.67 -0.48
N GLN A 127 8.40 -22.82 -1.07
CA GLN A 127 8.89 -24.13 -0.62
C GLN A 127 10.40 -24.24 -0.81
N ASP A 128 10.92 -23.87 -1.97
CA ASP A 128 12.35 -23.91 -2.29
C ASP A 128 13.17 -23.04 -1.31
N LEU A 129 12.68 -21.85 -0.96
CA LEU A 129 13.34 -20.96 0.01
C LEU A 129 13.37 -21.57 1.41
N ILE A 130 12.28 -22.21 1.84
CA ILE A 130 12.24 -22.94 3.12
C ILE A 130 13.24 -24.10 3.07
N LEU A 131 13.27 -24.90 2.01
CA LEU A 131 14.21 -26.02 1.88
C LEU A 131 15.68 -25.54 1.84
N GLN A 132 15.98 -24.49 1.08
CA GLN A 132 17.33 -23.90 0.99
C GLN A 132 17.84 -23.43 2.37
N SER A 133 16.96 -22.90 3.20
CA SER A 133 17.31 -22.42 4.53
C SER A 133 17.65 -23.56 5.51
N LEU A 134 17.16 -24.76 5.22
CA LEU A 134 17.39 -25.99 5.98
C LEU A 134 18.61 -26.80 5.49
N SER A 135 19.16 -26.45 4.32
CA SER A 135 20.12 -27.29 3.57
C SER A 135 21.35 -27.76 4.34
N GLU A 136 21.79 -27.08 5.40
CA GLU A 136 22.95 -27.51 6.20
C GLU A 136 22.69 -28.77 7.05
N PHE A 137 21.43 -29.18 7.22
CA PHE A 137 21.04 -30.36 8.00
C PHE A 137 20.58 -31.56 7.16
N PHE A 138 20.41 -31.35 5.86
CA PHE A 138 19.85 -32.34 4.93
C PHE A 138 20.80 -32.64 3.75
N SER A 139 22.04 -32.18 3.83
CA SER A 139 23.07 -32.37 2.80
C SER A 139 24.10 -33.45 3.14
#